data_AF-A0A7C3NI44-F1
#
_entry.id   AF-A0A7C3NI44-F1
#
_cell.length_a   1.000
_cell.length_b   1.000
_cell.length_c   1.000
_cell.angle_alpha   90.00
_cell.angle_beta   90.00
_cell.angle_gamma   90.00
#
_symmetry.space_group_name_H-M   'P 1'
#
loop_
_entity.id
_entity.type
_entity.pdbx_description
1 polymer ?
#
loop_
_entity_poly.entity_id
_entity_poly.type
_entity_poly.pdbx_seq_one_letter_code
_entity_poly.pdbx_strand_id
1 'polypeptide(L)'
;MSNPSIDPESARQAAEAVPGIPRDANGPVFRAPWEAHAFAMAIALYQKGLFAWTEWAAMLGEEIKKAQAAGDPDSGETYYHHWLATLERMVAEKGATSPQALSRHYAAWENAMHRTPHGKPIELKPEDFPK
;
A
#
# COMPACT_ATOMS: atom_id res chain seq x y z
N MET A 1 16.05 -3.92 18.15
CA MET A 1 15.24 -3.83 16.90
C MET A 1 15.06 -2.36 16.62
N SER A 2 15.83 -1.78 15.69
CA SER A 2 15.72 -0.36 15.37
C SER A 2 14.37 -0.14 14.69
N ASN A 3 13.51 0.64 15.34
CA ASN A 3 12.29 1.16 14.73
C ASN A 3 12.74 1.95 13.48
N PRO A 4 12.25 1.67 12.27
CA PRO A 4 12.57 2.51 11.13
C PRO A 4 11.86 3.84 11.37
N SER A 5 12.57 4.77 12.01
CA SER A 5 12.10 6.15 12.12
C SER A 5 12.02 6.65 10.68
N ILE A 6 10.80 6.89 10.21
CA ILE A 6 10.57 7.48 8.89
C ILE A 6 11.26 8.84 8.95
N ASP A 7 12.31 8.98 8.14
CA ASP A 7 13.03 10.24 8.02
C ASP A 7 12.07 11.37 7.62
N PRO A 8 11.97 12.46 8.40
CA PRO A 8 11.05 13.57 8.12
C PRO A 8 11.24 14.22 6.76
N GLU A 9 12.46 14.19 6.21
CA GLU A 9 12.75 14.71 4.87
C GLU A 9 12.13 13.82 3.80
N SER A 10 12.28 12.50 3.92
CA SER A 10 11.64 11.52 3.03
C SER A 10 10.12 11.61 3.06
N ALA A 11 9.52 11.83 4.24
CA ALA A 11 8.08 12.04 4.35
C ALA A 11 7.62 13.32 3.65
N ARG A 12 8.42 14.41 3.72
CA ARG A 12 8.15 15.67 3.01
C ARG A 12 8.31 15.54 1.50
N GLN A 13 9.33 14.82 1.01
CA GLN A 13 9.53 14.59 -0.42
C GLN A 13 8.42 13.72 -1.02
N ALA A 14 8.00 12.66 -0.32
CA ALA A 14 6.82 11.89 -0.72
C ALA A 14 5.57 12.77 -0.75
N ALA A 15 5.50 13.70 0.21
CA ALA A 15 4.45 14.67 0.28
C ALA A 15 4.43 15.67 -0.91
N GLU A 16 5.57 16.17 -1.33
CA GLU A 16 5.66 17.10 -2.46
C GLU A 16 5.48 16.38 -3.80
N ALA A 17 6.05 15.19 -3.93
CA ALA A 17 6.08 14.45 -5.17
C ALA A 17 4.81 13.65 -5.44
N VAL A 18 4.01 13.36 -4.42
CA VAL A 18 2.74 12.64 -4.58
C VAL A 18 1.54 13.56 -4.32
N PRO A 19 0.82 13.96 -5.39
CA PRO A 19 -0.35 14.83 -5.27
C PRO A 19 -1.45 14.16 -4.45
N GLY A 20 -2.10 14.96 -3.59
CA GLY A 20 -3.36 14.58 -2.97
C GLY A 20 -3.27 13.73 -1.69
N ILE A 21 -2.09 13.45 -1.13
CA ILE A 21 -2.03 12.81 0.20
C ILE A 21 -2.72 13.74 1.20
N PRO A 22 -3.75 13.27 1.94
CA PRO A 22 -4.39 14.06 2.99
C PRO A 22 -3.39 14.45 4.06
N ARG A 23 -3.33 15.74 4.43
CA ARG A 23 -2.40 16.26 5.44
C ARG A 23 -3.03 17.30 6.34
N ASP A 24 -2.53 17.39 7.56
CA ASP A 24 -2.74 18.51 8.48
C ASP A 24 -1.41 19.27 8.72
N ALA A 25 -1.38 20.14 9.73
CA ALA A 25 -0.18 20.90 10.09
C ALA A 25 1.00 20.04 10.57
N ASN A 26 0.76 18.76 10.91
CA ASN A 26 1.75 17.84 11.48
C ASN A 26 2.17 16.75 10.50
N GLY A 27 1.46 16.56 9.38
CA GLY A 27 1.86 15.63 8.31
C GLY A 27 0.69 14.84 7.70
N PRO A 28 0.97 13.69 7.08
CA PRO A 28 -0.05 12.81 6.51
C PRO A 28 -1.08 12.35 7.56
N VAL A 29 -2.36 12.44 7.20
CA VAL A 29 -3.47 11.96 8.02
C VAL A 29 -3.97 10.63 7.45
N PHE A 30 -4.21 9.67 8.35
CA PHE A 30 -4.65 8.31 8.02
C PHE A 30 -5.99 8.02 8.70
N ARG A 31 -6.96 7.51 7.95
CA ARG A 31 -8.28 7.08 8.43
C ARG A 31 -8.25 5.71 9.10
N ALA A 32 -7.26 4.89 8.75
CA ALA A 32 -7.08 3.56 9.33
C ALA A 32 -5.60 3.21 9.50
N PRO A 33 -5.23 2.33 10.44
CA PRO A 33 -3.85 1.94 10.65
C PRO A 33 -3.17 1.37 9.40
N TRP A 34 -3.89 0.68 8.53
CA TRP A 34 -3.31 0.09 7.32
C TRP A 34 -2.82 1.15 6.32
N GLU A 35 -3.45 2.32 6.26
CA GLU A 35 -3.04 3.41 5.37
C GLU A 35 -1.65 3.94 5.76
N ALA A 36 -1.41 4.08 7.07
CA ALA A 36 -0.11 4.45 7.61
C ALA A 36 0.97 3.42 7.28
N HIS A 37 0.63 2.13 7.36
CA HIS A 37 1.56 1.06 6.99
C HIS A 37 1.88 1.06 5.50
N ALA A 38 0.88 1.23 4.62
CA ALA A 38 1.09 1.31 3.18
C ALA A 38 1.97 2.51 2.80
N PHE A 39 1.74 3.66 3.41
CA PHE A 39 2.60 4.84 3.27
C PHE A 39 4.03 4.55 3.72
N ALA A 40 4.21 4.01 4.93
CA ALA A 40 5.53 3.67 5.46
C ALA A 40 6.31 2.69 4.56
N MET A 41 5.63 1.68 3.99
CA MET A 41 6.24 0.75 3.04
C MET A 41 6.70 1.45 1.76
N ALA A 42 5.88 2.34 1.20
CA ALA A 42 6.28 3.12 0.02
C ALA A 42 7.52 3.97 0.29
N ILE A 43 7.59 4.66 1.44
CA ILE A 43 8.78 5.42 1.83
C ILE A 43 10.01 4.50 1.95
N ALA A 44 9.89 3.37 2.64
CA ALA A 44 11.00 2.45 2.86
C ALA A 44 11.56 1.88 1.55
N LEU A 45 10.70 1.60 0.57
CA LEU A 45 11.10 1.11 -0.75
C LEU A 45 11.75 2.20 -1.60
N TYR A 46 11.22 3.43 -1.54
CA TYR A 46 11.85 4.60 -2.16
C TYR A 46 13.26 4.84 -1.61
N GLN A 47 13.42 4.85 -0.28
CA GLN A 47 14.72 5.04 0.37
C GLN A 47 15.73 3.94 0.01
N LYS A 48 15.24 2.73 -0.32
CA LYS A 48 16.06 1.62 -0.83
C LYS A 48 16.36 1.73 -2.33
N GLY A 49 15.85 2.75 -3.01
CA GLY A 49 16.07 2.99 -4.44
C GLY A 49 15.30 2.05 -5.36
N LEU A 50 14.24 1.38 -4.88
CA LEU A 50 13.46 0.47 -5.72
C LEU A 50 12.75 1.22 -6.87
N PHE A 51 12.34 2.46 -6.61
CA PHE A 51 11.70 3.34 -7.57
C PHE A 51 11.99 4.82 -7.25
N ALA A 52 11.74 5.68 -8.22
CA ALA A 52 11.70 7.14 -8.04
C ALA A 52 10.26 7.65 -7.85
N TRP A 53 10.09 8.76 -7.13
CA TRP A 53 8.75 9.33 -6.92
C TRP A 53 8.04 9.77 -8.21
N THR A 54 8.79 10.10 -9.26
CA THR A 54 8.21 10.41 -10.58
C THR A 54 7.55 9.19 -11.22
N GLU A 55 8.15 8.00 -11.08
CA GLU A 55 7.56 6.73 -11.53
C GLU A 55 6.32 6.40 -10.70
N TRP A 56 6.39 6.62 -9.39
CA TRP A 56 5.26 6.45 -8.48
C TRP A 56 4.07 7.33 -8.87
N ALA A 57 4.30 8.64 -9.03
CA ALA A 57 3.24 9.59 -9.35
C ALA A 57 2.56 9.27 -10.69
N ALA A 58 3.34 8.82 -11.69
CA ALA A 58 2.79 8.38 -12.97
C ALA A 58 1.88 7.16 -12.80
N MET A 59 2.34 6.11 -12.11
CA MET A 59 1.52 4.90 -11.92
C MET A 59 0.29 5.14 -11.04
N LEU A 60 0.41 5.95 -9.99
CA LEU A 60 -0.74 6.34 -9.17
C LEU A 60 -1.81 7.05 -9.99
N GLY A 61 -1.40 7.95 -10.89
CA GLY A 61 -2.33 8.61 -11.81
C GLY A 61 -3.06 7.62 -12.72
N GLU A 62 -2.39 6.57 -13.18
CA GLU A 62 -3.04 5.53 -13.99
C GLU A 62 -4.01 4.66 -13.19
N GLU A 63 -3.68 4.28 -11.95
CA GLU A 63 -4.60 3.53 -11.08
C GLU A 63 -5.84 4.35 -10.72
N ILE A 64 -5.69 5.65 -10.43
CA ILE A 64 -6.82 6.56 -10.17
C ILE A 64 -7.73 6.66 -11.40
N LYS A 65 -7.16 6.89 -12.59
CA LYS A 65 -7.96 6.95 -13.84
C LYS A 65 -8.71 5.65 -14.10
N LYS A 66 -8.06 4.50 -13.88
CA LYS A 66 -8.66 3.18 -14.03
C LYS A 66 -9.83 2.98 -13.07
N ALA A 67 -9.68 3.39 -11.81
CA ALA A 67 -10.76 3.32 -10.82
C ALA A 67 -11.93 4.25 -11.16
N GLN A 68 -11.65 5.50 -11.55
CA GLN A 68 -12.66 6.46 -11.99
C GLN A 68 -13.44 5.91 -13.20
N ALA A 69 -12.76 5.31 -14.17
CA ALA A 69 -13.40 4.66 -15.32
C ALA A 69 -14.28 3.45 -14.91
N ALA A 70 -13.98 2.81 -13.78
CA ALA A 70 -14.78 1.73 -13.20
C ALA A 70 -15.93 2.23 -12.31
N GLY A 71 -16.14 3.54 -12.20
CA GLY A 71 -17.24 4.15 -11.46
C GLY A 71 -16.91 4.58 -10.03
N ASP A 72 -15.62 4.65 -9.66
CA ASP A 72 -15.20 5.14 -8.35
C ASP A 72 -15.58 6.62 -8.15
N PRO A 73 -16.37 6.95 -7.11
CA PRO A 73 -16.68 8.34 -6.80
C PRO A 73 -15.42 9.08 -6.34
N ASP A 74 -15.18 10.27 -6.90
CA ASP A 74 -14.05 11.12 -6.56
C ASP A 74 -14.25 11.85 -5.20
N SER A 75 -14.54 11.07 -4.16
CA SER A 75 -14.77 11.53 -2.78
C SER A 75 -13.50 11.52 -1.92
N GLY A 76 -12.41 10.96 -2.45
CA GLY A 76 -11.14 10.76 -1.72
C GLY A 76 -11.14 9.60 -0.72
N GLU A 77 -12.28 8.93 -0.51
CA GLU A 77 -12.38 7.80 0.43
C GLU A 77 -11.61 6.56 -0.04
N THR A 78 -11.41 6.44 -1.35
CA THR A 78 -10.71 5.35 -2.02
C THR A 78 -9.25 5.69 -2.32
N TYR A 79 -8.76 6.88 -1.94
CA TYR A 79 -7.41 7.32 -2.28
C TYR A 79 -6.30 6.34 -1.85
N TYR A 80 -6.34 5.86 -0.60
CA TYR A 80 -5.35 4.88 -0.14
C TYR A 80 -5.55 3.48 -0.74
N HIS A 81 -6.72 3.17 -1.32
CA HIS A 81 -6.89 1.95 -2.11
C HIS A 81 -6.12 2.06 -3.43
N HIS A 82 -6.17 3.21 -4.11
CA HIS A 82 -5.36 3.48 -5.31
C HIS A 82 -3.87 3.49 -4.99
N TRP A 83 -3.51 4.03 -3.81
CA TRP A 83 -2.14 3.98 -3.29
C TRP A 83 -1.66 2.54 -3.09
N LEU A 84 -2.48 1.68 -2.49
CA LEU A 84 -2.14 0.29 -2.26
C LEU A 84 -2.02 -0.48 -3.59
N ALA A 85 -2.95 -0.29 -4.52
CA ALA A 85 -2.89 -0.88 -5.85
C ALA A 85 -1.60 -0.45 -6.60
N THR A 86 -1.23 0.82 -6.48
CA THR A 86 0.03 1.34 -7.04
C THR A 86 1.24 0.67 -6.41
N LEU A 87 1.25 0.51 -5.07
CA LEU A 87 2.33 -0.15 -4.35
C LEU A 87 2.50 -1.59 -4.83
N GLU A 88 1.41 -2.37 -4.84
CA GLU A 88 1.39 -3.77 -5.26
C GLU A 88 1.90 -3.94 -6.70
N ARG A 89 1.43 -3.09 -7.62
CA ARG A 89 1.88 -3.07 -9.00
C ARG A 89 3.36 -2.71 -9.12
N MET A 90 3.80 -1.65 -8.43
CA MET A 90 5.19 -1.19 -8.42
C MET A 90 6.14 -2.30 -7.96
N VAL A 91 5.86 -2.95 -6.83
CA VAL A 91 6.75 -4.01 -6.30
C VAL A 91 6.79 -5.24 -7.19
N ALA A 92 5.70 -5.54 -7.90
CA ALA A 92 5.66 -6.62 -8.88
C ALA A 92 6.45 -6.28 -10.15
N GLU A 93 6.26 -5.08 -10.72
CA GLU A 93 6.99 -4.64 -11.92
C GLU A 93 8.49 -4.49 -11.68
N LYS A 94 8.89 -4.09 -10.46
CA LYS A 94 10.31 -3.99 -10.05
C LYS A 94 10.92 -5.32 -9.58
N GLY A 95 10.16 -6.43 -9.61
CA GLY A 95 10.65 -7.78 -9.29
C GLY A 95 10.89 -8.06 -7.80
N ALA A 96 10.41 -7.20 -6.89
CA ALA A 96 10.46 -7.45 -5.45
C ALA A 96 9.42 -8.51 -5.01
N THR A 97 8.39 -8.73 -5.82
CA THR A 97 7.41 -9.81 -5.70
C THR A 97 6.88 -10.17 -7.09
N SER A 98 5.86 -11.02 -7.16
CA SER A 98 5.12 -11.28 -8.40
C SER A 98 3.61 -11.15 -8.19
N PRO A 99 2.82 -10.90 -9.25
CA PRO A 99 1.36 -10.90 -9.14
C PRO A 99 0.83 -12.23 -8.57
N GLN A 100 1.44 -13.35 -8.94
CA GLN A 100 1.05 -14.66 -8.42
C GLN A 100 1.35 -14.79 -6.92
N ALA A 101 2.49 -14.27 -6.46
CA ALA A 101 2.82 -14.27 -5.04
C ALA A 101 1.85 -13.41 -4.23
N LEU A 102 1.47 -12.23 -4.74
CA LEU A 102 0.46 -11.36 -4.11
C LEU A 102 -0.91 -12.06 -4.04
N SER A 103 -1.43 -12.57 -5.16
CA SER A 103 -2.70 -13.31 -5.19
C SER A 103 -2.69 -14.52 -4.25
N ARG A 104 -1.56 -15.24 -4.18
CA ARG A 104 -1.39 -16.38 -3.28
C ARG A 104 -1.46 -15.97 -1.81
N HIS A 105 -0.92 -14.80 -1.44
CA HIS A 105 -1.02 -14.27 -0.08
C HIS A 105 -2.42 -13.76 0.25
N TYR A 106 -3.11 -13.11 -0.69
CA TYR A 106 -4.52 -12.73 -0.51
C TYR A 106 -5.39 -13.95 -0.20
N ALA A 107 -5.30 -15.00 -1.02
CA ALA A 107 -6.03 -16.24 -0.80
C ALA A 107 -5.67 -16.89 0.55
N ALA A 108 -4.39 -16.84 0.94
CA ALA A 108 -3.96 -17.39 2.22
C ALA A 108 -4.53 -16.61 3.42
N TRP A 109 -4.56 -15.27 3.36
CA TRP A 109 -5.19 -14.47 4.40
C TRP A 109 -6.71 -14.68 4.45
N GLU A 110 -7.37 -14.82 3.30
CA GLU A 110 -8.80 -15.15 3.25
C GLU A 110 -9.10 -16.51 3.88
N ASN A 111 -8.28 -17.53 3.62
CA ASN A 111 -8.38 -18.84 4.28
C ASN A 111 -8.16 -18.72 5.80
N ALA A 112 -7.14 -17.98 6.22
CA ALA A 112 -6.85 -17.74 7.64
C ALA A 112 -8.02 -17.04 8.34
N MET A 113 -8.66 -16.07 7.68
CA MET A 113 -9.86 -15.39 8.18
C MET A 113 -11.02 -16.36 8.36
N HIS A 114 -11.33 -17.18 7.35
CA HIS A 114 -12.44 -18.15 7.43
C HIS A 114 -12.24 -19.23 8.49
N ARG A 115 -11.01 -19.69 8.71
CA ARG A 115 -10.70 -20.71 9.71
C ARG A 115 -10.69 -20.15 11.15
N THR A 116 -10.48 -18.85 11.33
CA THR A 116 -10.29 -18.25 12.65
C THR A 116 -11.63 -17.99 13.34
N PRO A 117 -11.92 -18.59 14.51
CA PRO A 117 -13.14 -18.30 15.26
C PRO A 117 -13.25 -16.82 15.64
N HIS A 118 -14.47 -16.29 15.67
CA HIS A 118 -14.72 -14.90 16.07
C HIS A 118 -14.10 -14.59 17.44
N GLY A 119 -13.49 -13.40 17.55
CA GLY A 119 -12.82 -12.94 18.77
C GLY A 119 -11.43 -13.53 19.01
N LYS A 120 -10.89 -14.34 18.08
CA LYS A 120 -9.49 -14.79 18.08
C LYS A 120 -8.66 -13.98 17.08
N PRO A 121 -7.36 -13.75 17.35
CA PRO A 121 -6.45 -13.16 16.37
C PRO A 121 -6.36 -14.03 15.11
N ILE A 122 -6.34 -13.40 13.94
CA ILE A 122 -6.11 -14.07 12.66
C ILE A 122 -4.60 -14.23 12.50
N GLU A 123 -4.14 -15.47 12.35
CA GLU A 123 -2.74 -15.80 12.13
C GLU A 123 -2.59 -16.57 10.83
N LEU A 124 -1.66 -16.12 9.98
CA LEU A 124 -1.31 -16.78 8.74
C LEU A 124 -0.41 -18.00 9.02
N LYS A 125 -0.83 -19.17 8.54
CA LYS A 125 -0.11 -20.44 8.68
C LYS A 125 0.24 -21.04 7.31
N PRO A 126 1.24 -21.93 7.23
CA PRO A 126 1.58 -22.61 5.98
C PRO A 126 0.40 -23.34 5.32
N GLU A 127 -0.52 -23.88 6.12
CA GLU A 127 -1.73 -24.58 5.65
C GLU A 127 -2.77 -23.67 4.98
N ASP A 128 -2.70 -22.35 5.21
CA ASP A 128 -3.65 -21.41 4.63
C ASP A 128 -3.31 -21.11 3.15
N PHE A 129 -2.07 -21.36 2.73
CA PHE A 129 -1.65 -21.13 1.35
C PHE A 129 -2.28 -22.15 0.39
N PRO A 130 -2.85 -21.71 -0.75
CA PRO A 130 -3.37 -22.64 -1.75
C PRO A 130 -2.25 -23.54 -2.28
N LYS A 131 -2.61 -24.80 -2.51
CA LYS A 131 -1.73 -25.85 -3.04
C LYS A 131 -1.40 -25.62 -4.50
#